data_AF-A0A7X7KSA5-F1
#
_entry.id   AF-A0A7X7KSA5-F1
#
_cell.length_a   1.000
_cell.length_b   1.000
_cell.length_c   1.000
_cell.angle_alpha   90.00
_cell.angle_beta   90.00
_cell.angle_gamma   90.00
#
_symmetry.space_group_name_H-M   'P 1'
#
loop_
_entity.id
_entity.type
_entity.pdbx_description
1 polymer ?
#
loop_
_entity_poly.entity_id
_entity_poly.type
_entity_poly.pdbx_seq_one_letter_code
_entity_poly.pdbx_strand_id
1 'polypeptide(L)'
;MSTAREGGRAYADAVNAAFDEIFTAILDNQDLQSGTEFDFARDLKKLFDARSEAWYEEPHELLNQQGLSAYLNSLDQDSVLEFLLGISETTDYALPESVKALLLSLTPEKREAYLSLILAISPEAESDSPERLREIYRVNQLLPLVQLWPEPAIIDRVLAWFLAVEEPDERIADALGNYLKALGVQAALPLIEHISTELDGDRADKNGTDYLVQDLTSISKFDESLRDRVYPILRKAFRVMSNKTIPVLCLGDFGTARAIPLLRTYVEQNASSIDRALYYDIMSAIQRLGGSTKDLPDPFGDFTRKGPQGPKIVEI
;
A
#
# COMPACT_ATOMS: atom_id res chain seq x y z
N MET A 1 21.93 10.79 30.54
CA MET A 1 21.90 10.92 29.07
C MET A 1 20.93 9.87 28.60
N SER A 2 19.74 10.28 28.15
CA SER A 2 18.86 9.33 27.48
C SER A 2 19.56 8.89 26.20
N THR A 3 19.41 7.63 25.81
CA THR A 3 19.96 7.15 24.54
C THR A 3 19.33 7.94 23.39
N ALA A 4 20.01 8.10 22.23
CA ALA A 4 19.45 8.82 21.08
C ALA A 4 18.05 8.27 20.70
N ARG A 5 17.84 6.97 20.89
CA ARG A 5 16.55 6.30 20.75
C ARG A 5 15.47 6.77 21.72
N GLU A 6 15.79 6.93 23.00
CA GLU A 6 14.84 7.52 23.96
C GLU A 6 14.50 8.97 23.59
N GLY A 7 15.48 9.73 23.08
CA GLY A 7 15.25 11.06 22.52
C GLY A 7 14.29 11.02 21.34
N GLY A 8 14.48 10.07 20.42
CA GLY A 8 13.58 9.85 19.27
C GLY A 8 12.15 9.52 19.67
N ARG A 9 11.95 8.65 20.67
CA ARG A 9 10.60 8.33 21.20
C ARG A 9 9.94 9.55 21.82
N ALA A 10 10.64 10.27 22.70
CA ALA A 10 10.10 11.46 23.33
C ALA A 10 9.74 12.54 22.29
N TYR A 11 10.55 12.66 21.24
CA TYR A 11 10.26 13.57 20.13
C TYR A 11 9.04 13.13 19.31
N ALA A 12 8.88 11.82 19.06
CA ALA A 12 7.69 11.29 18.38
C ALA A 12 6.40 11.54 19.18
N ASP A 13 6.44 11.38 20.50
CA ASP A 13 5.29 11.67 21.36
C ASP A 13 4.91 13.17 21.28
N ALA A 14 5.91 14.05 21.21
CA ALA A 14 5.69 15.48 21.01
C ALA A 14 5.13 15.80 19.61
N VAL A 15 5.61 15.12 18.57
CA VAL A 15 5.07 15.22 17.19
C VAL A 15 3.61 14.82 17.17
N ASN A 16 3.27 13.66 17.74
CA ASN A 16 1.89 13.16 17.71
C ASN A 16 0.93 14.14 18.38
N ALA A 17 1.28 14.65 19.57
CA ALA A 17 0.48 15.65 20.28
C ALA A 17 0.33 16.95 19.47
N ALA A 18 1.44 17.47 18.93
CA ALA A 18 1.40 18.70 18.13
C ALA A 18 0.58 18.54 16.86
N PHE A 19 0.64 17.38 16.21
CA PHE A 19 -0.02 17.16 14.93
C PHE A 19 -1.52 16.93 15.09
N ASP A 20 -1.94 16.29 16.20
CA ASP A 20 -3.35 16.21 16.59
C ASP A 20 -3.94 17.61 16.83
N GLU A 21 -3.20 18.50 17.48
CA GLU A 21 -3.59 19.90 17.68
C GLU A 21 -3.66 20.67 16.35
N ILE A 22 -2.64 20.53 15.49
CA ILE A 22 -2.63 21.14 14.15
C ILE A 22 -3.84 20.69 13.34
N PHE A 23 -4.12 19.38 13.33
CA PHE A 23 -5.23 18.80 12.59
C PHE A 23 -6.57 19.32 13.11
N THR A 24 -6.77 19.31 14.43
CA THR A 24 -7.98 19.84 15.07
C THR A 24 -8.18 21.33 14.75
N ALA A 25 -7.12 22.13 14.84
CA ALA A 25 -7.17 23.55 14.54
C ALA A 25 -7.44 23.86 13.05
N ILE A 26 -7.02 22.98 12.13
CA ILE A 26 -7.38 23.07 10.72
C ILE A 26 -8.86 22.75 10.53
N LEU A 27 -9.37 21.67 11.13
CA LEU A 27 -10.79 21.30 11.03
C LEU A 27 -11.73 22.36 11.60
N ASP A 28 -11.33 23.02 12.68
CA ASP A 28 -12.11 24.10 13.31
C ASP A 28 -12.04 25.42 12.53
N ASN A 29 -11.16 25.51 11.51
CA ASN A 29 -11.02 26.71 10.71
C ASN A 29 -12.22 26.88 9.75
N GLN A 30 -13.10 27.82 10.09
CA GLN A 30 -14.30 28.15 9.32
C GLN A 30 -14.01 28.68 7.90
N ASP A 31 -12.76 29.05 7.59
CA ASP A 31 -12.33 29.53 6.28
C ASP A 31 -11.92 28.41 5.30
N LEU A 32 -11.95 27.13 5.72
CA LEU A 32 -11.86 25.98 4.81
C LEU A 32 -13.13 25.89 3.96
N GLN A 33 -13.24 26.80 2.99
CA GLN A 33 -14.31 26.81 2.00
C GLN A 33 -13.98 25.75 0.94
N SER A 34 -14.72 24.64 0.94
CA SER A 34 -14.50 23.56 -0.01
C SER A 34 -15.65 23.41 -0.99
N GLY A 35 -15.28 23.11 -2.24
CA GLY A 35 -16.20 22.72 -3.31
C GLY A 35 -16.65 21.27 -3.14
N THR A 36 -16.00 20.34 -3.85
CA THR A 36 -16.27 18.90 -3.71
C THR A 36 -15.55 18.30 -2.49
N GLU A 37 -15.94 17.09 -2.06
CA GLU A 37 -15.24 16.31 -1.02
C GLU A 37 -13.75 16.09 -1.36
N PHE A 38 -13.45 15.92 -2.65
CA PHE A 38 -12.07 15.81 -3.14
C PHE A 38 -11.27 17.11 -2.95
N ASP A 39 -11.88 18.26 -3.21
CA ASP A 39 -11.23 19.55 -2.99
C ASP A 39 -10.96 19.79 -1.50
N PHE A 40 -11.93 19.45 -0.64
CA PHE A 40 -11.74 19.51 0.81
C PHE A 40 -10.55 18.67 1.27
N ALA A 41 -10.51 17.39 0.89
CA ALA A 41 -9.43 16.49 1.29
C ALA A 41 -8.06 16.97 0.81
N ARG A 42 -7.96 17.48 -0.43
CA ARG A 42 -6.73 18.05 -0.98
C ARG A 42 -6.27 19.26 -0.18
N ASP A 43 -7.17 20.20 0.10
CA ASP A 43 -6.82 21.46 0.75
C ASP A 43 -6.48 21.25 2.24
N LEU A 44 -7.20 20.35 2.91
CA LEU A 44 -6.87 19.86 4.26
C LEU A 44 -5.45 19.30 4.31
N LYS A 45 -5.12 18.36 3.40
CA LYS A 45 -3.79 17.74 3.35
C LYS A 45 -2.71 18.79 3.16
N LYS A 46 -2.90 19.72 2.21
CA LYS A 46 -1.91 20.77 1.91
C LYS A 46 -1.62 21.67 3.11
N LEU A 47 -2.67 22.06 3.85
CA LEU A 47 -2.53 22.89 5.05
C LEU A 47 -1.83 22.14 6.18
N PHE A 48 -2.19 20.86 6.37
CA PHE A 48 -1.57 20.00 7.36
C PHE A 48 -0.07 19.83 7.07
N ASP A 49 0.28 19.40 5.86
CA ASP A 49 1.68 19.21 5.44
C ASP A 49 2.52 20.49 5.68
N ALA A 50 1.99 21.66 5.30
CA ALA A 50 2.72 22.93 5.46
C ALA A 50 2.96 23.31 6.93
N ARG A 51 1.98 23.06 7.82
CA ARG A 51 2.13 23.36 9.25
C ARG A 51 3.03 22.34 9.94
N SER A 52 2.91 21.06 9.58
CA SER A 52 3.77 19.99 10.08
C SER A 52 5.24 20.24 9.73
N GLU A 53 5.55 20.59 8.48
CA GLU A 53 6.93 20.91 8.08
C GLU A 53 7.47 22.16 8.79
N ALA A 54 6.63 23.19 8.99
CA ALA A 54 7.04 24.35 9.78
C ALA A 54 7.41 23.96 11.22
N TRP A 55 6.60 23.10 11.85
CA TRP A 55 6.86 22.62 13.21
C TRP A 55 8.17 21.85 13.33
N TYR A 56 8.52 21.01 12.34
CA TYR A 56 9.79 20.27 12.35
C TYR A 56 11.03 21.18 12.32
N GLU A 57 10.93 22.38 11.74
CA GLU A 57 12.02 23.34 11.67
C GLU A 57 12.10 24.26 12.92
N GLU A 58 11.06 24.27 13.76
CA GLU A 58 11.05 25.08 14.98
C GLU A 58 12.06 24.55 16.02
N PRO A 59 12.83 25.44 16.68
CA PRO A 59 13.68 25.07 17.81
C PRO A 59 12.90 24.36 18.92
N HIS A 60 13.31 23.14 19.26
CA HIS A 60 12.63 22.34 20.28
C HIS A 60 13.57 21.96 21.43
N GLU A 61 13.05 21.95 22.67
CA GLU A 61 13.87 21.64 23.86
C GLU A 61 14.46 20.23 23.83
N LEU A 62 13.67 19.24 23.37
CA LEU A 62 14.11 17.85 23.16
C LEU A 62 15.25 17.73 22.14
N LEU A 63 15.41 18.75 21.29
CA LEU A 63 16.41 18.83 20.23
C LEU A 63 17.50 19.87 20.56
N ASN A 64 17.72 20.17 21.84
CA ASN A 64 18.70 21.18 22.28
C ASN A 64 18.49 22.57 21.68
N GLN A 65 17.23 23.01 21.57
CA GLN A 65 16.84 24.29 20.97
C GLN A 65 17.24 24.40 19.49
N GLN A 66 17.20 23.29 18.76
CA GLN A 66 17.40 23.22 17.31
C GLN A 66 16.15 22.66 16.64
N GLY A 67 15.97 22.94 15.35
CA GLY A 67 15.02 22.22 14.51
C GLY A 67 15.54 20.81 14.21
N LEU A 68 14.65 19.92 13.73
CA LEU A 68 14.96 18.50 13.52
C LEU A 68 16.18 18.29 12.60
N SER A 69 16.21 18.97 11.46
CA SER A 69 17.32 18.84 10.51
C SER A 69 18.67 19.23 11.12
N ALA A 70 18.71 20.37 11.84
CA ALA A 70 19.94 20.84 12.48
C ALA A 70 20.40 19.89 13.60
N TYR A 71 19.46 19.38 14.39
CA TYR A 71 19.75 18.40 15.43
C TYR A 71 20.31 17.11 14.85
N LEU A 72 19.65 16.52 13.85
CA LEU A 72 20.13 15.27 13.24
C LEU A 72 21.50 15.42 12.57
N ASN A 73 21.77 16.55 11.93
CA ASN A 73 23.09 16.84 11.36
C ASN A 73 24.19 17.03 12.41
N SER A 74 23.85 17.29 13.67
CA SER A 74 24.81 17.38 14.78
C SER A 74 25.20 16.03 15.36
N LEU A 75 24.43 14.97 15.05
CA LEU A 75 24.65 13.62 15.53
C LEU A 75 25.59 12.84 14.60
N ASP A 76 26.29 11.85 15.15
CA ASP A 76 26.95 10.83 14.34
C ASP A 76 25.91 9.87 13.73
N GLN A 77 26.29 9.13 12.68
CA GLN A 77 25.33 8.28 11.95
C GLN A 77 24.73 7.14 12.79
N ASP A 78 25.42 6.65 13.83
CA ASP A 78 24.85 5.64 14.73
C ASP A 78 23.76 6.25 15.61
N SER A 79 24.04 7.42 16.17
CA SER A 79 23.05 8.18 16.93
C SER A 79 21.84 8.59 16.07
N VAL A 80 22.04 8.91 14.79
CA VAL A 80 20.94 9.16 13.84
C VAL A 80 20.05 7.92 13.70
N LEU A 81 20.64 6.75 13.45
CA LEU A 81 19.86 5.52 13.29
C LEU A 81 19.08 5.16 14.55
N GLU A 82 19.70 5.29 15.72
CA GLU A 82 19.02 5.07 17.00
C GLU A 82 17.87 6.07 17.22
N PHE A 83 18.06 7.34 16.87
CA PHE A 83 17.01 8.36 16.97
C PHE A 83 15.84 8.05 16.02
N LEU A 84 16.11 7.67 14.77
CA LEU A 84 15.08 7.28 13.80
C LEU A 84 14.33 6.02 14.23
N LEU A 85 15.04 5.03 14.79
CA LEU A 85 14.41 3.86 15.42
C LEU A 85 13.44 4.29 16.51
N GLY A 86 13.85 5.22 17.38
CA GLY A 86 13.00 5.78 18.43
C GLY A 86 11.73 6.41 17.88
N ILE A 87 11.83 7.23 16.82
CA ILE A 87 10.66 7.86 16.21
C ILE A 87 9.72 6.81 15.61
N SER A 88 10.26 5.87 14.86
CA SER A 88 9.48 4.86 14.13
C SER A 88 8.69 3.90 15.02
N GLU A 89 8.96 3.88 16.32
CA GLU A 89 8.29 3.01 17.29
C GLU A 89 6.96 3.56 17.80
N THR A 90 6.73 4.87 17.69
CA THR A 90 5.55 5.52 18.27
C THR A 90 4.93 6.61 17.42
N THR A 91 5.58 7.08 16.34
CA THR A 91 4.96 8.12 15.50
C THR A 91 3.82 7.56 14.66
N ASP A 92 2.70 8.28 14.69
CA ASP A 92 1.51 7.99 13.85
C ASP A 92 1.61 8.64 12.47
N TYR A 93 2.62 9.50 12.27
CA TYR A 93 2.77 10.35 11.10
C TYR A 93 4.00 9.95 10.28
N ALA A 94 3.98 10.23 8.98
CA ALA A 94 5.12 9.98 8.11
C ALA A 94 6.31 10.86 8.51
N LEU A 95 7.53 10.30 8.42
CA LEU A 95 8.76 11.02 8.68
C LEU A 95 8.97 12.19 7.69
N PRO A 96 9.42 13.37 8.16
CA PRO A 96 9.53 14.58 7.33
C PRO A 96 10.63 14.50 6.27
N GLU A 97 10.58 15.42 5.29
CA GLU A 97 11.56 15.49 4.20
C GLU A 97 13.00 15.68 4.69
N SER A 98 13.19 16.38 5.81
CA SER A 98 14.51 16.56 6.44
C SER A 98 15.18 15.24 6.82
N VAL A 99 14.41 14.22 7.20
CA VAL A 99 14.91 12.86 7.47
C VAL A 99 15.35 12.17 6.18
N LYS A 100 14.62 12.35 5.07
CA LYS A 100 14.96 11.74 3.78
C LYS A 100 16.31 12.23 3.26
N ALA A 101 16.56 13.54 3.36
CA ALA A 101 17.84 14.13 2.97
C ALA A 101 19.02 13.52 3.76
N LEU A 102 18.83 13.28 5.06
CA LEU A 102 19.83 12.65 5.91
C LEU A 102 20.07 11.19 5.53
N LEU A 103 19.02 10.42 5.26
CA LEU A 103 19.13 9.02 4.84
C LEU A 103 19.95 8.87 3.55
N LEU A 104 19.82 9.81 2.60
CA LEU A 104 20.65 9.81 1.39
C LEU A 104 22.16 9.98 1.70
N SER A 105 22.52 10.62 2.81
CA SER A 105 23.91 10.84 3.24
C SER A 105 24.55 9.66 3.98
N LEU A 106 23.76 8.64 4.36
CA LEU A 106 24.28 7.46 5.06
C LEU A 106 25.32 6.72 4.21
N THR A 107 26.37 6.22 4.87
CA THR A 107 27.35 5.34 4.20
C THR A 107 26.72 4.00 3.82
N PRO A 108 27.27 3.26 2.83
CA PRO A 108 26.76 1.94 2.45
C PRO A 108 26.59 0.98 3.65
N GLU A 109 27.53 1.00 4.59
CA GLU A 109 27.47 0.17 5.81
C GLU A 109 26.27 0.54 6.70
N LYS A 110 25.96 1.84 6.82
CA LYS A 110 24.81 2.30 7.61
C LYS A 110 23.48 2.06 6.91
N ARG A 111 23.45 2.13 5.57
CA ARG A 111 22.28 1.72 4.77
C ARG A 111 21.98 0.24 4.95
N GLU A 112 23.01 -0.60 4.96
CA GLU A 112 22.86 -2.04 5.22
C GLU A 112 22.37 -2.31 6.64
N ALA A 113 22.89 -1.59 7.64
CA ALA A 113 22.40 -1.68 9.01
C ALA A 113 20.92 -1.28 9.12
N TYR A 114 20.53 -0.18 8.45
CA TYR A 114 19.14 0.27 8.36
C TYR A 114 18.23 -0.80 7.74
N LEU A 115 18.62 -1.36 6.59
CA LEU A 115 17.85 -2.42 5.93
C LEU A 115 17.74 -3.66 6.82
N SER A 116 18.84 -4.05 7.49
CA SER A 116 18.86 -5.20 8.40
C SER A 116 17.91 -5.05 9.59
N LEU A 117 17.73 -3.83 10.10
CA LEU A 117 16.77 -3.55 11.18
C LEU A 117 15.32 -3.85 10.76
N ILE A 118 14.99 -3.60 9.49
CA ILE A 118 13.66 -3.87 8.94
C ILE A 118 13.50 -5.36 8.66
N LEU A 119 14.44 -5.96 7.93
CA LEU A 119 14.35 -7.36 7.49
C LEU A 119 14.51 -8.37 8.64
N ALA A 120 14.96 -7.93 9.82
CA ALA A 120 14.96 -8.74 11.04
C ALA A 120 13.55 -8.96 11.63
N ILE A 121 12.58 -8.14 11.24
CA ILE A 121 11.18 -8.28 11.69
C ILE A 121 10.49 -9.33 10.81
N SER A 122 9.82 -10.30 11.44
CA SER A 122 9.06 -11.32 10.71
C SER A 122 7.89 -10.68 9.96
N PRO A 123 7.72 -10.93 8.65
CA PRO A 123 6.54 -10.49 7.92
C PRO A 123 5.31 -11.37 8.18
N GLU A 124 5.46 -12.54 8.82
CA GLU A 124 4.35 -13.45 9.14
C GLU A 124 3.35 -12.78 10.09
N ALA A 125 2.07 -13.08 9.92
CA ALA A 125 1.00 -12.67 10.80
C ALA A 125 1.16 -13.33 12.19
N GLU A 126 1.09 -12.51 13.22
CA GLU A 126 1.22 -12.94 14.61
C GLU A 126 0.13 -12.31 15.47
N SER A 127 -0.16 -12.93 16.62
CA SER A 127 -1.07 -12.33 17.60
C SER A 127 -0.57 -10.96 18.05
N ASP A 128 -1.49 -10.00 18.18
CA ASP A 128 -1.14 -8.67 18.64
C ASP A 128 -0.59 -8.69 20.06
N SER A 129 0.62 -8.15 20.20
CA SER A 129 1.27 -7.81 21.45
C SER A 129 1.82 -6.38 21.35
N PRO A 130 2.04 -5.67 22.47
CA PRO A 130 2.66 -4.35 22.43
C PRO A 130 3.99 -4.32 21.67
N GLU A 131 4.79 -5.38 21.78
CA GLU A 131 6.04 -5.56 21.05
C GLU A 131 5.80 -5.73 19.56
N ARG A 132 4.88 -6.62 19.16
CA ARG A 132 4.53 -6.84 17.75
C ARG A 132 4.01 -5.58 17.08
N LEU A 133 3.14 -4.82 17.76
CA LEU A 133 2.63 -3.56 17.23
C LEU A 133 3.77 -2.57 16.96
N ARG A 134 4.74 -2.45 17.89
CA ARG A 134 5.93 -1.60 17.68
C ARG A 134 6.76 -2.05 16.48
N GLU A 135 6.93 -3.35 16.27
CA GLU A 135 7.62 -3.87 15.08
C GLU A 135 6.90 -3.49 13.80
N ILE A 136 5.58 -3.62 13.76
CA ILE A 136 4.76 -3.24 12.60
C ILE A 136 4.83 -1.74 12.34
N TYR A 137 4.81 -0.90 13.38
CA TYR A 137 5.03 0.55 13.23
C TYR A 137 6.41 0.84 12.64
N ARG A 138 7.46 0.17 13.12
CA ARG A 138 8.82 0.32 12.55
C ARG A 138 8.85 -0.01 11.07
N VAL A 139 8.27 -1.14 10.65
CA VAL A 139 8.22 -1.51 9.22
C VAL A 139 7.47 -0.46 8.42
N ASN A 140 6.30 -0.02 8.89
CA ASN A 140 5.47 0.99 8.22
C ASN A 140 6.19 2.33 8.03
N GLN A 141 6.96 2.77 9.02
CA GLN A 141 7.67 4.05 8.96
C GLN A 141 8.99 3.97 8.19
N LEU A 142 9.71 2.86 8.32
CA LEU A 142 11.08 2.76 7.82
C LEU A 142 11.19 2.15 6.42
N LEU A 143 10.35 1.16 6.09
CA LEU A 143 10.42 0.46 4.80
C LEU A 143 10.17 1.38 3.60
N PRO A 144 9.16 2.29 3.62
CA PRO A 144 8.96 3.21 2.50
C PRO A 144 10.17 4.10 2.22
N LEU A 145 11.01 4.40 3.21
CA LEU A 145 12.20 5.23 3.02
C LEU A 145 13.35 4.50 2.33
N VAL A 146 13.32 3.16 2.29
CA VAL A 146 14.31 2.36 1.54
C VAL A 146 14.27 2.68 0.04
N GLN A 147 13.17 3.25 -0.47
CA GLN A 147 13.05 3.69 -1.87
C GLN A 147 14.11 4.72 -2.28
N LEU A 148 14.73 5.42 -1.31
CA LEU A 148 15.85 6.34 -1.52
C LEU A 148 17.10 5.63 -2.08
N TRP A 149 17.16 4.29 -1.97
CA TRP A 149 18.19 3.43 -2.53
C TRP A 149 17.54 2.40 -3.48
N PRO A 150 17.11 2.82 -4.70
CA PRO A 150 16.31 2.00 -5.61
C PRO A 150 17.14 0.96 -6.37
N GLU A 151 18.07 0.31 -5.67
CA GLU A 151 18.95 -0.71 -6.24
C GLU A 151 18.16 -2.02 -6.41
N PRO A 152 18.19 -2.67 -7.59
CA PRO A 152 17.44 -3.92 -7.82
C PRO A 152 17.72 -5.00 -6.77
N ALA A 153 18.96 -5.13 -6.32
CA ALA A 153 19.35 -6.08 -5.28
C ALA A 153 18.67 -5.81 -3.92
N ILE A 154 18.36 -4.54 -3.60
CA ILE A 154 17.61 -4.19 -2.38
C ILE A 154 16.14 -4.55 -2.56
N ILE A 155 15.56 -4.24 -3.72
CA ILE A 155 14.17 -4.60 -4.05
C ILE A 155 13.98 -6.12 -3.95
N ASP A 156 14.88 -6.90 -4.54
CA ASP A 156 14.85 -8.36 -4.50
C ASP A 156 14.93 -8.92 -3.07
N ARG A 157 15.76 -8.32 -2.22
CA ARG A 157 15.87 -8.74 -0.81
C ARG A 157 14.59 -8.45 -0.03
N VAL A 158 13.96 -7.29 -0.25
CA VAL A 158 12.69 -6.93 0.38
C VAL A 158 11.57 -7.86 -0.08
N LEU A 159 11.47 -8.13 -1.38
CA LEU A 159 10.47 -9.07 -1.91
C LEU A 159 10.69 -10.49 -1.39
N ALA A 160 11.94 -10.97 -1.39
CA ALA A 160 12.28 -12.30 -0.87
C ALA A 160 11.98 -12.42 0.63
N TRP A 161 12.22 -11.36 1.41
CA TRP A 161 11.84 -11.32 2.82
C TRP A 161 10.34 -11.49 3.01
N PHE A 162 9.52 -10.72 2.28
CA PHE A 162 8.06 -10.81 2.37
C PHE A 162 7.51 -12.17 1.93
N LEU A 163 8.03 -12.73 0.82
CA LEU A 163 7.60 -14.02 0.27
C LEU A 163 8.12 -15.24 1.06
N ALA A 164 8.98 -15.03 2.07
CA ALA A 164 9.57 -16.12 2.85
C ALA A 164 8.57 -16.85 3.76
N VAL A 165 7.39 -16.27 3.99
CA VAL A 165 6.42 -16.71 5.00
C VAL A 165 5.09 -17.13 4.34
N GLU A 166 4.25 -17.92 5.00
CA GLU A 166 3.02 -18.45 4.37
C GLU A 166 1.84 -17.48 4.47
N GLU A 167 1.71 -16.79 5.60
CA GLU A 167 0.61 -15.90 5.93
C GLU A 167 1.17 -14.54 6.37
N PRO A 168 1.49 -13.63 5.43
CA PRO A 168 2.04 -12.34 5.80
C PRO A 168 1.00 -11.46 6.51
N ASP A 169 1.47 -10.66 7.46
CA ASP A 169 0.69 -9.65 8.17
C ASP A 169 0.21 -8.57 7.20
N GLU A 170 -1.10 -8.33 7.12
CA GLU A 170 -1.69 -7.37 6.19
C GLU A 170 -1.13 -5.96 6.37
N ARG A 171 -0.78 -5.57 7.61
CA ARG A 171 -0.20 -4.26 7.93
C ARG A 171 1.25 -4.12 7.43
N ILE A 172 1.95 -5.25 7.31
CA ILE A 172 3.29 -5.29 6.69
C ILE A 172 3.15 -5.33 5.17
N ALA A 173 2.14 -6.02 4.63
CA ALA A 173 1.83 -5.99 3.20
C ALA A 173 1.51 -4.56 2.73
N ASP A 174 0.76 -3.79 3.52
CA ASP A 174 0.50 -2.37 3.24
C ASP A 174 1.78 -1.52 3.23
N ALA A 175 2.71 -1.75 4.18
CA ALA A 175 4.00 -1.09 4.22
C ALA A 175 4.83 -1.40 2.96
N LEU A 176 4.84 -2.66 2.54
CA LEU A 176 5.48 -3.10 1.30
C LEU A 176 4.85 -2.41 0.09
N GLY A 177 3.52 -2.37 0.00
CA GLY A 177 2.81 -1.67 -1.05
C GLY A 177 3.16 -0.19 -1.12
N ASN A 178 3.32 0.48 0.02
CA ASN A 178 3.77 1.87 0.08
C ASN A 178 5.22 2.05 -0.44
N TYR A 179 6.13 1.15 -0.09
CA TYR A 179 7.48 1.12 -0.64
C TYR A 179 7.49 0.91 -2.15
N LEU A 180 6.74 -0.07 -2.67
CA LEU A 180 6.65 -0.36 -4.10
C LEU A 180 6.01 0.80 -4.88
N LYS A 181 4.97 1.43 -4.32
CA LYS A 181 4.36 2.65 -4.89
C LYS A 181 5.35 3.81 -4.96
N ALA A 182 6.19 3.98 -3.94
CA ALA A 182 7.21 5.03 -3.93
C ALA A 182 8.30 4.81 -4.99
N LEU A 183 8.70 3.55 -5.24
CA LEU A 183 9.60 3.19 -6.34
C LEU A 183 8.95 3.38 -7.73
N GLY A 184 7.63 3.19 -7.81
CA GLY A 184 6.87 3.25 -9.05
C GLY A 184 7.29 2.16 -10.04
N VAL A 185 7.37 2.51 -11.32
CA VAL A 185 7.63 1.55 -12.41
C VAL A 185 8.99 0.83 -12.30
N GLN A 186 9.93 1.34 -11.49
CA GLN A 186 11.21 0.69 -11.22
C GLN A 186 11.04 -0.66 -10.52
N ALA A 187 9.98 -0.83 -9.72
CA ALA A 187 9.68 -2.08 -9.04
C ALA A 187 9.00 -3.13 -9.94
N ALA A 188 8.54 -2.76 -11.14
CA ALA A 188 7.70 -3.62 -11.95
C ALA A 188 8.40 -4.89 -12.44
N LEU A 189 9.67 -4.80 -12.88
CA LEU A 189 10.40 -5.98 -13.37
C LEU A 189 10.71 -6.99 -12.25
N PRO A 190 11.28 -6.57 -11.09
CA PRO A 190 11.42 -7.47 -9.94
C PRO A 190 10.09 -8.12 -9.55
N LEU A 191 9.00 -7.35 -9.45
CA LEU A 191 7.69 -7.90 -9.13
C LEU A 191 7.23 -8.95 -10.14
N ILE A 192 7.39 -8.70 -11.44
CA ILE A 192 7.05 -9.68 -12.48
C ILE A 192 7.83 -10.98 -12.27
N GLU A 193 9.12 -10.91 -11.96
CA GLU A 193 9.97 -12.09 -11.78
C GLU A 193 9.58 -12.91 -10.55
N HIS A 194 9.40 -12.25 -9.40
CA HIS A 194 9.00 -12.90 -8.15
C HIS A 194 7.59 -13.49 -8.26
N ILE A 195 6.61 -12.73 -8.74
CA ILE A 195 5.23 -13.22 -8.94
C ILE A 195 5.22 -14.38 -9.94
N SER A 196 5.98 -14.30 -11.04
CA SER A 196 6.02 -15.39 -12.01
C SER A 196 6.50 -16.70 -11.38
N THR A 197 7.53 -16.61 -10.53
CA THR A 197 8.11 -17.75 -9.80
C THR A 197 7.07 -18.38 -8.87
N GLU A 198 6.40 -17.59 -8.04
CA GLU A 198 5.37 -18.09 -7.13
C GLU A 198 4.17 -18.71 -7.88
N LEU A 199 3.75 -18.09 -8.99
CA LEU A 199 2.67 -18.61 -9.84
C LEU A 199 3.04 -19.86 -10.65
N ASP A 200 4.33 -20.15 -10.87
CA ASP A 200 4.81 -21.42 -11.46
C ASP A 200 4.99 -22.53 -10.41
N GLY A 201 5.09 -22.15 -9.13
CA GLY A 201 5.23 -23.07 -8.01
C GLY A 201 3.89 -23.58 -7.45
N ASP A 202 3.96 -24.19 -6.26
CA ASP A 202 2.83 -24.65 -5.47
C ASP A 202 2.30 -23.59 -4.48
N ARG A 203 2.83 -22.37 -4.57
CA ARG A 203 2.59 -21.26 -3.64
C ARG A 203 1.75 -20.12 -4.21
N ALA A 204 1.10 -20.33 -5.37
CA ALA A 204 0.28 -19.30 -6.00
C ALA A 204 -0.81 -18.69 -5.08
N ASP A 205 -1.32 -19.49 -4.13
CA ASP A 205 -2.34 -19.10 -3.15
C ASP A 205 -1.77 -18.79 -1.75
N LYS A 206 -0.44 -18.76 -1.63
CA LYS A 206 0.25 -18.57 -0.36
C LYS A 206 1.16 -17.33 -0.43
N ASN A 207 1.72 -16.97 0.73
CA ASN A 207 2.86 -16.07 0.86
C ASN A 207 2.59 -14.62 0.41
N GLY A 208 1.33 -14.19 0.38
CA GLY A 208 0.98 -12.82 -0.02
C GLY A 208 1.20 -12.49 -1.49
N THR A 209 1.26 -13.50 -2.37
CA THR A 209 1.38 -13.29 -3.83
C THR A 209 0.24 -12.41 -4.37
N ASP A 210 -0.93 -12.47 -3.76
CA ASP A 210 -2.08 -11.62 -4.07
C ASP A 210 -1.83 -10.13 -3.80
N TYR A 211 -1.16 -9.77 -2.70
CA TYR A 211 -0.71 -8.41 -2.43
C TYR A 211 0.23 -7.92 -3.54
N LEU A 212 1.22 -8.73 -3.92
CA LEU A 212 2.17 -8.35 -4.98
C LEU A 212 1.50 -8.17 -6.35
N VAL A 213 0.47 -8.98 -6.67
CA VAL A 213 -0.33 -8.83 -7.89
C VAL A 213 -1.11 -7.52 -7.88
N GLN A 214 -1.65 -7.11 -6.73
CA GLN A 214 -2.32 -5.81 -6.58
C GLN A 214 -1.33 -4.65 -6.74
N ASP A 215 -0.18 -4.73 -6.08
CA ASP A 215 0.84 -3.70 -6.17
C ASP A 215 1.40 -3.54 -7.57
N LEU A 216 1.72 -4.66 -8.26
CA LEU A 216 2.16 -4.65 -9.66
C LEU A 216 1.11 -3.96 -10.54
N THR A 217 -0.18 -4.25 -10.33
CA THR A 217 -1.26 -3.60 -11.08
C THR A 217 -1.30 -2.10 -10.79
N SER A 218 -1.22 -1.72 -9.52
CA SER A 218 -1.27 -0.31 -9.09
C SER A 218 -0.15 0.53 -9.71
N ILE A 219 1.09 0.02 -9.71
CA ILE A 219 2.25 0.78 -10.21
C ILE A 219 2.36 0.78 -11.74
N SER A 220 1.69 -0.14 -12.44
CA SER A 220 1.86 -0.32 -13.89
C SER A 220 0.64 0.03 -14.74
N LYS A 221 -0.56 0.19 -14.17
CA LYS A 221 -1.82 0.39 -14.92
C LYS A 221 -1.83 1.59 -15.88
N PHE A 222 -1.00 2.60 -15.63
CA PHE A 222 -0.88 3.78 -16.50
C PHE A 222 0.33 3.76 -17.43
N ASP A 223 1.20 2.75 -17.33
CA ASP A 223 2.39 2.61 -18.17
C ASP A 223 2.11 1.65 -19.34
N GLU A 224 1.96 2.22 -20.54
CA GLU A 224 1.67 1.43 -21.74
C GLU A 224 2.81 0.49 -22.13
N SER A 225 4.06 0.83 -21.79
CA SER A 225 5.24 0.02 -22.14
C SER A 225 5.28 -1.30 -21.37
N LEU A 226 4.64 -1.35 -20.20
CA LEU A 226 4.54 -2.54 -19.36
C LEU A 226 3.34 -3.44 -19.72
N ARG A 227 2.44 -2.97 -20.60
CA ARG A 227 1.16 -3.64 -20.88
C ARG A 227 1.32 -5.11 -21.31
N ASP A 228 2.26 -5.37 -22.22
CA ASP A 228 2.51 -6.72 -22.73
C ASP A 228 3.33 -7.61 -21.79
N ARG A 229 3.95 -7.03 -20.75
CA ARG A 229 4.68 -7.78 -19.72
C ARG A 229 3.78 -8.13 -18.54
N VAL A 230 2.94 -7.20 -18.10
CA VAL A 230 2.08 -7.36 -16.91
C VAL A 230 0.82 -8.17 -17.21
N TYR A 231 0.15 -7.95 -18.36
CA TYR A 231 -1.09 -8.67 -18.67
C TYR A 231 -0.94 -10.20 -18.64
N PRO A 232 0.13 -10.82 -19.20
CA PRO A 232 0.35 -12.25 -19.07
C PRO A 232 0.42 -12.73 -17.62
N ILE A 233 1.01 -11.95 -16.71
CA ILE A 233 1.09 -12.25 -15.29
C ILE A 233 -0.29 -12.23 -14.65
N LEU A 234 -1.08 -11.16 -14.86
CA LEU A 234 -2.45 -11.09 -14.34
C LEU A 234 -3.35 -12.21 -14.87
N ARG A 235 -3.22 -12.54 -16.16
CA ARG A 235 -3.92 -13.67 -16.76
C ARG A 235 -3.50 -15.00 -16.15
N LYS A 236 -2.21 -15.17 -15.83
CA LYS A 236 -1.69 -16.36 -15.17
C LYS A 236 -2.18 -16.46 -13.73
N ALA A 237 -2.16 -15.37 -12.97
CA ALA A 237 -2.71 -15.29 -11.62
C ALA A 237 -4.18 -15.74 -11.59
N PHE A 238 -5.02 -15.17 -12.48
CA PHE A 238 -6.40 -15.62 -12.65
C PHE A 238 -6.50 -17.10 -13.03
N ARG A 239 -5.53 -17.61 -13.79
CA ARG A 239 -5.26 -19.02 -14.08
C ARG A 239 -5.27 -19.91 -12.84
N VAL A 240 -4.25 -19.68 -12.02
CA VAL A 240 -3.73 -20.68 -11.09
C VAL A 240 -4.18 -20.45 -9.65
N MET A 241 -4.46 -19.22 -9.24
CA MET A 241 -4.88 -18.92 -7.87
C MET A 241 -6.29 -19.45 -7.62
N SER A 242 -6.53 -20.17 -6.52
CA SER A 242 -7.85 -20.67 -6.15
C SER A 242 -8.84 -19.53 -5.89
N ASN A 243 -8.44 -18.49 -5.17
CA ASN A 243 -9.25 -17.29 -4.97
C ASN A 243 -9.12 -16.34 -6.17
N LYS A 244 -10.21 -16.18 -6.93
CA LYS A 244 -10.23 -15.35 -8.15
C LYS A 244 -10.52 -13.87 -7.90
N THR A 245 -10.89 -13.48 -6.68
CA THR A 245 -11.31 -12.09 -6.38
C THR A 245 -10.22 -11.09 -6.74
N ILE A 246 -9.01 -11.25 -6.20
CA ILE A 246 -7.90 -10.33 -6.45
C ILE A 246 -7.50 -10.29 -7.94
N PRO A 247 -7.27 -11.43 -8.63
CA PRO A 247 -6.98 -11.39 -10.06
C PRO A 247 -8.07 -10.72 -10.92
N VAL A 248 -9.35 -10.88 -10.59
CA VAL A 248 -10.46 -10.24 -11.32
C VAL A 248 -10.43 -8.72 -11.14
N LEU A 249 -10.26 -8.24 -9.90
CA LEU A 249 -10.12 -6.81 -9.61
C LEU A 249 -8.93 -6.23 -10.38
N CYS A 250 -7.78 -6.90 -10.33
CA CYS A 250 -6.57 -6.46 -11.02
C CYS A 250 -6.74 -6.43 -12.54
N LEU A 251 -7.39 -7.44 -13.15
CA LEU A 251 -7.66 -7.45 -14.59
C LEU A 251 -8.59 -6.31 -15.02
N GLY A 252 -9.59 -5.97 -14.20
CA GLY A 252 -10.48 -4.84 -14.44
C GLY A 252 -9.74 -3.50 -14.34
N ASP A 253 -8.95 -3.32 -13.28
CA ASP A 253 -8.24 -2.07 -13.00
C ASP A 253 -7.03 -1.84 -13.91
N PHE A 254 -6.41 -2.90 -14.42
CA PHE A 254 -5.34 -2.80 -15.42
C PHE A 254 -5.84 -2.27 -16.78
N GLY A 255 -7.15 -2.32 -17.02
CA GLY A 255 -7.78 -1.59 -18.12
C GLY A 255 -7.59 -2.18 -19.52
N THR A 256 -7.18 -3.44 -19.65
CA THR A 256 -6.99 -4.07 -20.97
C THR A 256 -8.20 -4.86 -21.43
N ALA A 257 -8.79 -4.47 -22.56
CA ALA A 257 -9.93 -5.16 -23.18
C ALA A 257 -9.66 -6.65 -23.50
N ARG A 258 -8.37 -7.05 -23.55
CA ARG A 258 -7.95 -8.46 -23.68
C ARG A 258 -8.47 -9.35 -22.55
N ALA A 259 -8.78 -8.79 -21.38
CA ALA A 259 -9.36 -9.54 -20.27
C ALA A 259 -10.84 -9.92 -20.47
N ILE A 260 -11.58 -9.18 -21.32
CA ILE A 260 -13.04 -9.40 -21.49
C ILE A 260 -13.37 -10.84 -21.92
N PRO A 261 -12.75 -11.42 -22.98
CA PRO A 261 -13.08 -12.79 -23.38
C PRO A 261 -12.77 -13.82 -22.29
N LEU A 262 -11.66 -13.63 -21.56
CA LEU A 262 -11.25 -14.52 -20.47
C LEU A 262 -12.31 -14.55 -19.35
N LEU A 263 -12.72 -13.37 -18.90
CA LEU A 263 -13.69 -13.22 -17.82
C LEU A 263 -15.08 -13.75 -18.20
N ARG A 264 -15.53 -13.45 -19.43
CA ARG A 264 -16.79 -13.96 -19.96
C ARG A 264 -16.83 -15.48 -20.03
N THR A 265 -15.80 -16.08 -20.62
CA THR A 265 -15.68 -17.53 -20.73
C THR A 265 -15.66 -18.21 -19.35
N TYR A 266 -15.03 -17.59 -18.35
CA TYR A 266 -15.07 -18.13 -16.99
C TYR A 266 -16.49 -18.17 -16.42
N VAL A 267 -17.28 -17.11 -16.59
CA VAL A 267 -18.69 -17.08 -16.16
C VAL A 267 -19.51 -18.14 -16.88
N GLU A 268 -19.37 -18.24 -18.21
CA GLU A 268 -20.09 -19.24 -19.02
C GLU A 268 -19.78 -20.68 -18.59
N GLN A 269 -18.52 -20.97 -18.27
CA GLN A 269 -18.06 -22.31 -17.88
C GLN A 269 -18.40 -22.66 -16.42
N ASN A 270 -18.52 -21.66 -15.54
CA ASN A 270 -18.69 -21.85 -14.10
C ASN A 270 -20.04 -21.36 -13.59
N ALA A 271 -21.02 -21.09 -14.46
CA ALA A 271 -22.31 -20.51 -14.07
C ALA A 271 -23.02 -21.30 -12.95
N SER A 272 -22.85 -22.62 -12.89
CA SER A 272 -23.47 -23.47 -11.86
C SER A 272 -22.74 -23.49 -10.51
N SER A 273 -21.51 -23.01 -10.43
CA SER A 273 -20.64 -23.16 -9.25
C SER A 273 -19.97 -21.86 -8.79
N ILE A 274 -20.01 -20.81 -9.61
CA ILE A 274 -19.48 -19.49 -9.25
C ILE A 274 -20.26 -18.92 -8.07
N ASP A 275 -19.56 -18.35 -7.09
CA ASP A 275 -20.21 -17.64 -6.00
C ASP A 275 -20.71 -16.27 -6.44
N ARG A 276 -21.68 -15.74 -5.68
CA ARG A 276 -22.38 -14.52 -6.05
C ARG A 276 -21.48 -13.28 -6.05
N ALA A 277 -20.55 -13.18 -5.11
CA ALA A 277 -19.67 -12.02 -5.00
C ALA A 277 -18.70 -11.97 -6.19
N LEU A 278 -18.00 -13.08 -6.45
CA LEU A 278 -17.09 -13.19 -7.58
C LEU A 278 -17.79 -12.96 -8.93
N TYR A 279 -19.01 -13.48 -9.10
CA TYR A 279 -19.81 -13.20 -10.30
C TYR A 279 -20.01 -11.70 -10.52
N TYR A 280 -20.42 -10.96 -9.48
CA TYR A 280 -20.62 -9.51 -9.59
C TYR A 280 -19.32 -8.74 -9.81
N ASP A 281 -18.21 -9.17 -9.20
CA ASP A 281 -16.89 -8.60 -9.44
C ASP A 281 -16.46 -8.78 -10.91
N ILE A 282 -16.69 -9.95 -11.48
CA ILE A 282 -16.40 -10.23 -12.90
C ILE A 282 -17.27 -9.35 -13.80
N MET A 283 -18.57 -9.23 -13.51
CA MET A 283 -19.49 -8.40 -14.29
C MET A 283 -19.08 -6.93 -14.26
N SER A 284 -18.71 -6.43 -13.08
CA SER A 284 -18.19 -5.07 -12.87
C SER A 284 -16.88 -4.84 -13.65
N ALA A 285 -15.96 -5.79 -13.60
CA ALA A 285 -14.70 -5.72 -14.36
C ALA A 285 -14.95 -5.70 -15.88
N ILE A 286 -15.83 -6.56 -16.41
CA ILE A 286 -16.20 -6.57 -17.85
C ILE A 286 -16.77 -5.21 -18.26
N GLN A 287 -17.68 -4.64 -17.48
CA GLN A 287 -18.29 -3.34 -17.76
C GLN A 287 -17.27 -2.20 -17.72
N ARG A 288 -16.38 -2.17 -16.72
CA ARG A 288 -15.27 -1.21 -16.63
C ARG A 288 -14.37 -1.24 -17.87
N LEU A 289 -14.14 -2.44 -18.43
CA LEU A 289 -13.35 -2.63 -19.64
C LEU A 289 -14.12 -2.30 -20.94
N GLY A 290 -15.39 -1.89 -20.87
CA GLY A 290 -16.23 -1.57 -22.02
C GLY A 290 -16.94 -2.77 -22.66
N GLY A 291 -16.97 -3.92 -21.99
CA GLY A 291 -17.65 -5.12 -22.46
C GLY A 291 -19.14 -5.16 -22.10
N SER A 292 -19.92 -5.88 -22.91
CA SER A 292 -21.33 -6.19 -22.60
C SER A 292 -21.44 -7.41 -21.68
N THR A 293 -22.41 -7.38 -20.78
CA THR A 293 -22.75 -8.49 -19.88
C THR A 293 -24.19 -9.00 -20.05
N LYS A 294 -24.97 -8.41 -20.96
CA LYS A 294 -26.42 -8.68 -21.13
C LYS A 294 -26.75 -10.12 -21.55
N ASP A 295 -25.80 -10.77 -22.21
CA ASP A 295 -25.91 -12.10 -22.79
C ASP A 295 -25.26 -13.19 -21.93
N LEU A 296 -24.68 -12.81 -20.78
CA LEU A 296 -24.10 -13.76 -19.85
C LEU A 296 -25.19 -14.49 -19.05
N PRO A 297 -24.95 -15.75 -18.64
CA PRO A 297 -25.86 -16.47 -17.75
C PRO A 297 -26.14 -15.68 -16.46
N ASP A 298 -27.39 -15.72 -15.99
CA ASP A 298 -27.84 -15.14 -14.71
C ASP A 298 -28.12 -16.26 -13.71
N PRO A 299 -27.08 -16.87 -13.09
CA PRO A 299 -27.25 -18.04 -12.22
C PRO A 299 -28.02 -17.74 -10.93
N PHE A 300 -28.18 -16.47 -10.57
CA PHE A 300 -28.89 -16.03 -9.36
C PHE A 300 -30.31 -15.53 -9.64
N GLY A 301 -30.69 -15.38 -10.90
CA GLY A 301 -32.02 -14.91 -11.31
C GLY A 301 -32.27 -13.42 -11.02
N ASP A 302 -31.22 -12.63 -10.84
CA ASP A 302 -31.31 -11.23 -10.41
C ASP A 302 -31.70 -10.29 -11.55
N PHE A 303 -31.45 -10.68 -12.80
CA PHE A 303 -31.76 -9.90 -14.00
C PHE A 303 -33.01 -10.42 -14.73
N THR A 304 -33.42 -11.65 -14.43
CA THR A 304 -34.56 -12.34 -15.04
C THR A 304 -35.86 -12.28 -14.21
N ARG A 305 -35.81 -11.89 -12.93
CA ARG A 305 -37.00 -11.63 -12.12
C ARG A 305 -37.72 -10.36 -12.62
N LYS A 306 -38.80 -10.56 -13.38
CA LYS A 306 -39.85 -9.53 -13.51
C LYS A 306 -40.31 -9.16 -12.10
N GLY A 307 -40.20 -7.88 -11.75
CA GLY A 307 -40.77 -7.34 -10.50
C GLY A 307 -42.25 -7.71 -10.34
N PRO A 308 -42.83 -7.57 -9.13
CA PRO A 308 -44.24 -7.89 -8.91
C PRO A 308 -45.08 -7.20 -9.99
N GLN A 309 -45.86 -7.98 -10.74
CA GLN A 309 -46.80 -7.42 -11.69
C GLN A 309 -47.72 -6.48 -10.89
N GLY A 310 -47.56 -5.18 -11.12
CA GLY A 310 -48.46 -4.17 -10.56
C GLY A 310 -49.91 -4.56 -10.88
N PRO A 311 -50.87 -4.21 -10.02
CA PRO A 311 -52.24 -4.67 -10.16
C PRO A 311 -52.75 -4.36 -11.57
N LYS A 312 -53.28 -5.38 -12.24
CA LYS A 312 -53.97 -5.22 -13.53
C LYS A 312 -55.08 -4.21 -13.32
N ILE A 313 -54.92 -3.02 -13.88
CA ILE A 313 -56.02 -2.07 -14.04
C ILE A 313 -57.00 -2.76 -15.00
N VAL A 314 -58.12 -3.20 -14.45
CA VAL A 314 -59.28 -3.60 -15.23
C VAL A 314 -59.91 -2.30 -15.70
N GLU A 315 -59.72 -1.97 -16.99
CA GLU A 315 -60.54 -0.95 -17.62
C GLU A 315 -61.99 -1.43 -17.66
N ILE A 316 -62.88 -0.48 -17.36
CA ILE A 316 -64.30 -0.61 -16.99
C ILE A 316 -65.13 -1.30 -18.07
#